data_AF-A0A2M7JUM3-F1
#
_entry.id   AF-A0A2M7JUM3-F1
#
_cell.length_a   1.000
_cell.length_b   1.000
_cell.length_c   1.000
_cell.angle_alpha   90.00
_cell.angle_beta   90.00
_cell.angle_gamma   90.00
#
_symmetry.space_group_name_H-M   'P 1'
#
loop_
_entity.id
_entity.type
_entity.pdbx_description
1 polymer ?
#
loop_
_entity_poly.entity_id
_entity_poly.type
_entity_poly.pdbx_seq_one_letter_code
_entity_poly.pdbx_strand_id
1 'polypeptide(L)' 'MNYCKVESIISVDERGQMVLPKELRDRANIRAGDKLAIISWDKGGEVCCIYLIKAEHLAERVKDFLGPMMKGMAA' A
#
# COMPACT_ATOMS: atom_id res chain seq x y z
N MET A 1 17.41 -8.97 2.77
CA MET A 1 17.98 -7.72 3.33
C MET A 1 17.03 -6.60 2.93
N ASN A 2 16.28 -6.02 3.87
CA ASN A 2 15.32 -4.95 3.57
C ASN A 2 16.02 -3.60 3.73
N TYR A 3 16.15 -2.85 2.64
CA TYR A 3 16.71 -1.50 2.66
C TYR A 3 15.55 -0.52 2.51
N CYS A 4 15.39 0.38 3.46
CA CYS A 4 14.48 1.51 3.31
C CYS A 4 15.26 2.65 2.64
N LYS A 5 14.85 3.04 1.43
CA LYS A 5 15.46 4.12 0.67
C LYS A 5 14.43 5.22 0.46
N VAL A 6 14.81 6.47 0.73
CA VAL A 6 14.02 7.63 0.32
C VAL A 6 14.18 7.77 -1.19
N GLU A 7 13.12 7.47 -1.95
CA GLU A 7 13.15 7.52 -3.42
C GLU A 7 12.90 8.94 -3.95
N SER A 8 12.06 9.71 -3.25
CA SER A 8 11.71 11.07 -3.61
C SER A 8 11.03 11.79 -2.45
N ILE A 9 11.13 13.11 -2.43
CA ILE A 9 10.23 13.98 -1.66
C ILE A 9 9.25 14.58 -2.67
N ILE A 10 7.95 14.40 -2.45
CA ILE A 10 6.90 14.93 -3.32
C ILE A 10 5.93 15.77 -2.50
N SER A 11 5.30 16.74 -3.16
CA SER A 11 4.24 17.55 -2.57
C SER A 11 2.86 16.95 -2.91
N VAL A 12 1.90 17.23 -2.04
CA VAL A 12 0.48 17.05 -2.34
C VAL A 12 -0.01 18.33 -3.02
N ASP A 13 -0.70 18.20 -4.15
CA ASP A 13 -1.25 19.35 -4.86
C ASP A 13 -2.53 19.90 -4.20
N GLU A 14 -3.07 21.00 -4.73
CA GLU A 14 -4.29 21.64 -4.22
C GLU A 14 -5.54 20.75 -4.26
N ARG A 15 -5.51 19.69 -5.07
CA ARG A 15 -6.59 18.70 -5.18
C ARG A 15 -6.38 17.52 -4.25
N GLY A 16 -5.34 17.53 -3.42
CA GLY A 16 -5.00 16.44 -2.53
C GLY A 16 -4.29 15.27 -3.23
N GLN A 17 -3.78 15.45 -4.45
CA GLN A 17 -3.17 14.38 -5.23
C GLN A 17 -1.64 14.32 -5.03
N MET A 18 -1.10 13.11 -5.06
CA MET A 18 0.34 12.85 -5.10
C MET A 18 0.71 12.26 -6.45
N VAL A 19 1.77 12.79 -7.06
CA VAL A 19 2.32 12.25 -8.31
C VAL A 19 3.55 11.39 -7.99
N LEU A 20 3.41 10.07 -8.16
CA LEU A 20 4.55 9.17 -8.01
C LEU A 20 5.55 9.36 -9.18
N PRO A 21 6.85 9.51 -8.90
CA PRO A 21 7.89 9.60 -9.92
C PRO A 21 7.81 8.45 -10.91
N LYS A 22 8.06 8.74 -12.19
CA LYS A 22 7.94 7.76 -13.27
C LYS A 22 8.79 6.52 -13.00
N GLU A 23 10.04 6.74 -12.59
CA GLU A 23 11.02 5.68 -12.34
C GLU A 23 10.59 4.77 -11.19
N LEU A 24 9.93 5.32 -10.16
CA LEU A 24 9.38 4.53 -9.06
C LEU A 24 8.17 3.71 -9.54
N ARG A 25 7.27 4.31 -10.32
CA ARG A 25 6.11 3.60 -10.90
C ARG A 25 6.53 2.46 -11.81
N ASP A 26 7.55 2.69 -12.64
CA ASP A 26 8.07 1.68 -13.58
C ASP A 26 8.69 0.51 -12.81
N ARG A 27 9.53 0.76 -11.80
CA ARG A 27 10.13 -0.29 -10.97
C ARG A 27 9.10 -1.07 -10.14
N ALA A 28 8.09 -0.37 -9.61
CA ALA A 28 7.02 -0.97 -8.81
C ALA A 28 5.89 -1.57 -9.66
N ASN A 29 5.98 -1.48 -11.00
CA ASN A 29 4.95 -1.89 -11.95
C ASN A 29 3.55 -1.35 -11.56
N ILE A 30 3.48 -0.04 -11.28
CA ILE A 30 2.23 0.69 -10.98
C ILE A 30 1.72 1.33 -12.27
N ARG A 31 0.51 0.94 -12.67
CA ARG A 31 -0.14 1.41 -13.90
C ARG A 31 -1.38 2.23 -13.61
N ALA A 32 -1.86 2.95 -14.61
CA ALA A 32 -3.14 3.65 -14.50
C ALA A 32 -4.28 2.64 -14.23
N GLY A 33 -5.13 2.94 -13.26
CA GLY A 33 -6.21 2.05 -12.83
C GLY A 33 -5.82 1.07 -11.70
N ASP A 34 -4.52 0.89 -11.41
CA ASP A 34 -4.09 0.11 -10.26
C ASP A 34 -4.60 0.74 -8.96
N LYS A 35 -5.01 -0.11 -8.02
CA LYS A 35 -5.47 0.31 -6.70
C LYS A 35 -4.36 0.12 -5.68
N LEU A 36 -4.13 1.14 -4.85
CA LEU A 36 -3.27 1.08 -3.68
C LEU A 36 -4.14 1.08 -2.42
N ALA A 37 -3.90 0.14 -1.53
CA ALA A 37 -4.40 0.18 -0.16
C ALA A 37 -3.62 1.25 0.61
N ILE A 38 -4.36 2.16 1.24
CA ILE A 38 -3.84 3.18 2.15
C ILE A 38 -3.98 2.65 3.57
N ILE A 39 -2.87 2.57 4.30
CA ILE A 39 -2.86 2.14 5.70
C ILE A 39 -2.25 3.26 6.52
N SER A 40 -3.02 3.84 7.44
CA SER A 40 -2.54 4.83 8.40
C SER A 40 -1.95 4.15 9.62
N TRP A 41 -0.79 4.63 10.07
CA TRP A 41 -0.23 4.29 11.37
C TRP A 41 -0.40 5.46 12.32
N ASP A 42 -1.06 5.20 13.44
CA ASP A 42 -1.29 6.16 14.51
C ASP A 42 -0.22 6.01 15.60
N LYS A 43 0.25 7.14 16.13
CA LYS A 43 1.05 7.18 17.34
C LYS A 43 0.52 8.28 18.27
N GLY A 44 -0.38 7.90 19.17
CA GLY A 44 -0.86 8.79 20.22
C GLY A 44 -1.99 9.72 19.78
N GLY A 45 -2.84 9.25 18.86
CA GLY A 45 -3.98 10.01 18.33
C GLY A 45 -3.65 10.83 17.08
N GLU A 46 -2.40 10.77 16.60
CA GLU A 46 -1.96 11.41 15.38
C GLU A 46 -1.45 10.37 14.38
N VAL A 47 -1.90 10.51 13.12
CA VAL A 47 -1.38 9.71 12.01
C VAL A 47 0.05 10.15 11.72
N CYS A 48 1.03 9.34 12.12
CA CYS A 48 2.45 9.68 11.91
C CYS A 48 2.93 9.26 10.52
N CYS A 49 2.35 8.20 9.95
CA CYS A 49 2.80 7.61 8.68
C CYS A 49 1.61 7.02 7.90
N ILE A 50 1.76 7.02 6.57
CA ILE A 50 0.86 6.32 5.67
C ILE A 50 1.68 5.34 4.84
N TYR A 51 1.22 4.10 4.77
CA TYR A 51 1.77 3.07 3.90
C TYR A 51 0.86 2.88 2.69
N LEU A 52 1.47 2.74 1.52
CA LEU A 52 0.80 2.42 0.27
C LEU A 52 1.24 1.03 -0.19
N ILE A 53 0.27 0.13 -0.39
CA ILE A 53 0.52 -1.25 -0.84
C ILE A 53 -0.37 -1.53 -2.05
N LYS A 54 0.12 -2.19 -3.10
CA LYS A 54 -0.77 -2.62 -4.20
C LYS A 54 -1.86 -3.53 -3.63
N ALA A 55 -3.12 -3.24 -3.98
CA ALA A 55 -4.26 -3.95 -3.41
C ALA A 55 -4.22 -5.46 -3.72
N GLU A 56 -3.66 -5.86 -4.87
CA GLU A 56 -3.46 -7.27 -5.24
C GLU A 56 -2.58 -8.02 -4.24
N HIS A 57 -1.47 -7.42 -3.80
CA HIS A 57 -0.59 -8.03 -2.80
C HIS A 57 -1.26 -8.12 -1.43
N LEU A 58 -2.09 -7.14 -1.06
CA LEU A 58 -2.83 -7.21 0.20
C LEU A 58 -3.87 -8.34 0.15
N ALA A 59 -4.60 -8.48 -0.96
CA ALA A 59 -5.60 -9.53 -1.14
C ALA A 59 -5.00 -10.94 -1.04
N GLU A 60 -3.82 -11.16 -1.64
CA GLU A 60 -3.09 -12.42 -1.51
C GLU A 60 -2.75 -12.72 -0.04
N ARG A 61 -2.23 -11.74 0.69
CA ARG A 61 -1.83 -11.92 2.10
C ARG A 61 -3.03 -12.16 3.02
N VAL A 62 -4.15 -11.46 2.78
CA VAL A 62 -5.39 -11.68 3.53
C VAL A 62 -5.96 -13.07 3.23
N LYS A 63 -5.91 -13.52 1.97
CA LYS A 63 -6.34 -14.86 1.58
C LYS A 63 -5.45 -15.94 2.22
N ASP A 64 -4.15 -15.76 2.26
CA ASP A 64 -3.22 -16.69 2.89
C ASP A 64 -3.45 -16.77 4.42
N PHE A 65 -3.75 -15.63 5.05
CA PHE A 65 -3.99 -15.55 6.49
C PHE A 65 -5.37 -16.10 6.89
N LEU A 66 -6.45 -15.66 6.23
CA LEU A 66 -7.83 -16.04 6.56
C LEU A 66 -8.28 -17.34 5.91
N GLY A 67 -7.67 -17.74 4.79
CA GLY A 67 -8.05 -18.92 4.02
C GLY A 67 -8.08 -20.22 4.84
N PRO A 68 -7.07 -20.51 5.69
CA PRO A 68 -7.11 -21.66 6.60
C PRO A 68 -8.25 -21.62 7.61
N MET A 69 -8.62 -20.43 8.11
CA MET A 69 -9.71 -20.27 9.09
C MET A 69 -11.08 -20.45 8.44
N MET A 70 -11.25 -19.95 7.21
CA MET A 70 -12.51 -20.08 6.47
C MET A 70 -12.79 -21.51 5.98
N LYS A 71 -11.76 -22.35 5.80
CA LYS A 71 -11.92 -23.77 5.45
C LYS A 71 -12.67 -24.59 6.52
N GLY A 72 -12.65 -24.14 7.78
CA GLY A 72 -13.42 -24.77 8.87
C GLY A 72 -14.86 -24.26 8.99
N MET A 73 -15.26 -23.26 8.19
CA MET A 73 -16.58 -22.63 8.24
C MET A 73 -17.48 -23.01 7.05
N ALA A 74 -16.95 -23.75 6.08
CA ALA A 74 -17.77 -24.38 5.04
C ALA A 74 -18.44 -25.63 5.65
N ALA A 75 -19.64 -25.42 6.19
CA ALA A 75 -20.62 -26.48 6.44
C ALA A 75 -21.37 -26.79 5.14
#